data_AF-A0A8C5LBI5-F1
#
_entry.id   AF-A0A8C5LBI5-F1
#
_cell.length_a   1.000
_cell.length_b   1.000
_cell.length_c   1.000
_cell.angle_alpha   90.00
_cell.angle_beta   90.00
_cell.angle_gamma   90.00
#
_symmetry.space_group_name_H-M   'P 1'
#
loop_
_entity.id
_entity.type
_entity.pdbx_description
1 polymer ?
#
loop_
_entity_poly.entity_id
_entity_poly.type
_entity_poly.pdbx_seq_one_letter_code
_entity_poly.pdbx_strand_id
1 'polypeptide(L)'
;MELLCSQLQLSQIPDSVLLQFCSCLLSLSPALSISNATVLARSLFLGRILSLTTSASRLLRTAFISFCAKYTYPFCRALLGPLLQAPGVGSAQTELLCSLMKDESLEPDTQVLLLEQVLELAWKEETFLVLQALLERQITEPQRLHLALVLEPNTTFLRKSLQSALRLLSR
;
A
#
# COMPACT_ATOMS: atom_id res chain seq x y z
N MET A 1 -6.63 -2.68 21.91
CA MET A 1 -5.51 -3.07 21.01
C MET A 1 -4.39 -2.05 20.98
N GLU A 2 -4.65 -0.76 20.73
CA GLU A 2 -3.59 0.25 20.59
C GLU A 2 -2.67 0.37 21.82
N LEU A 3 -3.26 0.35 23.03
CA LEU A 3 -2.51 0.33 24.29
C LEU A 3 -1.66 -0.95 24.49
N LEU A 4 -2.11 -2.09 23.96
CA LEU A 4 -1.32 -3.32 24.00
C LEU A 4 -0.12 -3.22 23.04
N CYS A 5 -0.34 -2.68 21.83
CA CYS A 5 0.73 -2.49 20.85
C CYS A 5 1.84 -1.56 21.36
N SER A 6 1.48 -0.50 22.10
CA SER A 6 2.45 0.42 22.68
C SER A 6 3.21 -0.21 23.85
N GLN A 7 2.53 -0.95 24.73
CA GLN A 7 3.19 -1.67 25.84
C GLN A 7 4.17 -2.74 25.33
N LEU A 8 3.85 -3.42 24.24
CA LEU A 8 4.71 -4.41 23.61
C LEU A 8 5.81 -3.81 22.73
N GLN A 9 5.86 -2.47 22.58
CA GLN A 9 6.83 -1.75 21.76
C GLN A 9 6.96 -2.33 20.34
N LEU A 10 5.82 -2.67 19.72
CA LEU A 10 5.79 -3.36 18.41
C LEU A 10 6.48 -2.59 17.28
N SER A 11 6.64 -1.27 17.42
CA SER A 11 7.39 -0.44 16.45
C SER A 11 8.91 -0.65 16.50
N GLN A 12 9.45 -1.26 17.56
CA GLN A 12 10.89 -1.41 17.80
C GLN A 12 11.42 -2.86 17.74
N ILE A 13 10.53 -3.86 17.62
CA ILE A 13 10.95 -5.27 17.49
C ILE A 13 11.86 -5.50 16.26
N PRO A 14 12.79 -6.47 16.27
CA PRO A 14 13.61 -6.78 15.09
C PRO A 14 12.79 -7.33 13.92
N ASP A 15 13.27 -7.15 12.68
CA ASP A 15 12.54 -7.61 11.47
C ASP A 15 12.30 -9.12 11.43
N SER A 16 13.19 -9.92 12.03
CA SER A 16 13.01 -11.38 12.15
C SER A 16 11.81 -11.73 13.03
N VAL A 17 11.67 -11.04 14.16
CA VAL A 17 10.55 -11.19 15.10
C VAL A 17 9.27 -10.66 14.47
N LEU A 18 9.35 -9.53 13.76
CA LEU A 18 8.22 -8.96 13.02
C LEU A 18 7.67 -9.96 11.99
N LEU A 19 8.54 -10.59 11.20
CA LEU A 19 8.11 -11.57 10.20
C LEU A 19 7.42 -12.77 10.86
N GLN A 20 8.03 -13.35 11.89
CA GLN A 20 7.44 -14.47 12.63
C GLN A 20 6.09 -14.10 13.24
N PHE A 21 6.00 -12.92 13.85
CA PHE A 21 4.76 -12.42 14.42
C PHE A 21 3.67 -12.25 13.36
N CYS A 22 3.99 -11.63 12.21
CA CYS A 22 3.06 -11.52 11.09
C CYS A 22 2.63 -12.90 10.59
N SER A 23 3.53 -13.87 10.46
CA SER A 23 3.16 -15.24 10.08
C SER A 23 2.17 -15.87 11.06
N CYS A 24 2.36 -15.65 12.37
CA CYS A 24 1.39 -16.09 13.39
C CYS A 24 0.04 -15.37 13.27
N LEU A 25 0.03 -14.05 13.05
CA LEU A 25 -1.22 -13.31 12.85
C LEU A 25 -1.96 -13.74 11.57
N LEU A 26 -1.22 -14.09 10.53
CA LEU A 26 -1.74 -14.60 9.27
C LEU A 26 -2.31 -16.02 9.42
N SER A 27 -1.88 -16.82 10.40
CA SER A 27 -2.41 -18.17 10.64
C SER A 27 -3.59 -18.23 11.62
N LEU A 28 -3.98 -17.11 12.24
CA LEU A 28 -5.11 -17.07 13.18
C LEU A 28 -6.43 -17.47 12.52
N SER A 29 -7.20 -18.27 13.26
CA SER A 29 -8.59 -18.62 12.96
C SER A 29 -9.44 -18.50 14.24
N PRO A 30 -10.45 -17.61 14.28
CA PRO A 30 -10.87 -16.71 13.20
C PRO A 30 -9.82 -15.62 12.89
N ALA A 31 -9.90 -15.05 11.69
CA ALA A 31 -9.03 -13.96 11.28
C ALA A 31 -9.22 -12.71 12.15
N LEU A 32 -8.25 -11.80 12.12
CA LEU A 32 -8.35 -10.53 12.85
C LEU A 32 -9.54 -9.71 12.33
N SER A 33 -10.26 -9.05 13.24
CA SER A 33 -11.24 -8.05 12.84
C SER A 33 -10.55 -6.88 12.11
N ILE A 34 -11.30 -6.19 11.26
CA ILE A 34 -10.82 -5.01 10.52
C ILE A 34 -10.20 -3.99 11.47
N SER A 35 -10.90 -3.65 12.56
CA SER A 35 -10.42 -2.73 13.60
C SER A 35 -9.06 -3.13 14.17
N ASN A 36 -8.90 -4.40 14.58
CA ASN A 36 -7.66 -4.88 15.17
C ASN A 36 -6.53 -4.93 14.15
N ALA A 37 -6.82 -5.37 12.93
CA ALA A 37 -5.85 -5.40 11.83
C ALA A 37 -5.38 -3.98 11.47
N THR A 38 -6.25 -2.97 11.46
CA THR A 38 -5.90 -1.56 11.20
C THR A 38 -4.93 -1.03 12.25
N VAL A 39 -5.22 -1.28 13.53
CA VAL A 39 -4.35 -0.85 14.65
C VAL A 39 -2.99 -1.56 14.59
N LEU A 40 -2.99 -2.86 14.31
CA LEU A 40 -1.76 -3.64 14.18
C LEU A 40 -0.93 -3.20 12.97
N ALA A 41 -1.55 -2.99 11.81
CA ALA A 41 -0.88 -2.50 10.61
C ALA A 41 -0.14 -1.19 10.90
N ARG A 42 -0.82 -0.23 11.52
CA ARG A 42 -0.23 1.05 11.90
C ARG A 42 0.93 0.88 12.88
N SER A 43 0.73 0.09 13.93
CA SER A 43 1.72 -0.10 15.00
C SER A 43 2.97 -0.84 14.54
N LEU A 44 2.80 -1.82 13.65
CA LEU A 44 3.89 -2.67 13.16
C LEU A 44 4.71 -1.96 12.07
N PHE A 45 4.05 -1.26 11.14
CA PHE A 45 4.71 -0.85 9.90
C PHE A 45 4.88 0.65 9.73
N LEU A 46 3.97 1.50 10.21
CA LEU A 46 3.95 2.93 9.84
C LEU A 46 5.26 3.64 10.20
N GLY A 47 5.65 3.59 11.47
CA GLY A 47 6.88 4.25 11.94
C GLY A 47 8.13 3.70 11.27
N ARG A 48 8.21 2.38 11.08
CA ARG A 48 9.35 1.72 10.44
C ARG A 48 9.53 2.17 9.00
N ILE A 49 8.44 2.14 8.22
CA ILE A 49 8.48 2.51 6.80
C ILE A 49 8.82 3.99 6.66
N LEU A 50 8.20 4.86 7.46
CA LEU A 50 8.52 6.29 7.44
C LEU A 50 9.99 6.57 7.81
N SER A 51 10.59 5.75 8.69
CA SER A 51 12.01 5.89 9.07
C SER A 51 13.02 5.33 8.06
N LEU A 52 12.57 4.71 6.97
CA LEU A 52 13.48 4.13 5.97
C LEU A 52 14.32 5.21 5.28
N THR A 53 15.64 5.09 5.40
CA THR A 53 16.61 5.89 4.64
C THR A 53 17.17 5.13 3.44
N THR A 54 17.02 3.81 3.42
CA THR A 54 17.45 2.88 2.37
C THR A 54 16.33 1.89 2.06
N SER A 55 16.49 1.09 1.00
CA SER A 55 15.50 0.05 0.67
C SER A 55 15.24 -0.87 1.88
N ALA A 56 13.98 -1.27 2.04
CA ALA A 56 13.55 -2.12 3.15
C ALA A 56 14.26 -3.47 3.11
N SER A 57 14.59 -4.01 4.29
CA SER A 57 15.15 -5.36 4.40
C SER A 57 14.21 -6.41 3.78
N ARG A 58 14.76 -7.54 3.35
CA ARG A 58 13.96 -8.64 2.80
C ARG A 58 12.90 -9.14 3.79
N LEU A 59 13.23 -9.17 5.08
CA LEU A 59 12.33 -9.62 6.14
C LEU A 59 11.18 -8.64 6.34
N LEU A 60 11.48 -7.34 6.44
CA LEU A 60 10.46 -6.29 6.53
C LEU A 60 9.55 -6.28 5.30
N ARG A 61 10.12 -6.38 4.10
CA ARG A 61 9.37 -6.44 2.85
C ARG A 61 8.41 -7.63 2.83
N THR A 62 8.90 -8.82 3.19
CA THR A 62 8.08 -10.04 3.21
C THR A 62 6.95 -9.95 4.24
N ALA A 63 7.25 -9.48 5.45
CA ALA A 63 6.27 -9.30 6.51
C ALA A 63 5.19 -8.28 6.12
N PHE A 64 5.61 -7.16 5.52
CA PHE A 64 4.72 -6.09 5.07
C PHE A 64 3.81 -6.56 3.93
N ILE A 65 4.38 -7.13 2.87
CA ILE A 65 3.61 -7.55 1.69
C ILE A 65 2.60 -8.65 2.06
N SER A 66 3.04 -9.70 2.77
CA SER A 66 2.14 -10.79 3.18
C SER A 66 1.02 -10.33 4.12
N PHE A 67 1.32 -9.45 5.08
CA PHE A 67 0.31 -8.89 5.97
C PHE A 67 -0.69 -8.03 5.21
N CYS A 68 -0.20 -7.11 4.37
CA CYS A 68 -1.04 -6.18 3.64
C CYS A 68 -1.87 -6.88 2.57
N ALA A 69 -1.38 -7.95 1.95
CA ALA A 69 -2.15 -8.71 0.98
C ALA A 69 -3.34 -9.45 1.62
N LYS A 70 -3.19 -10.00 2.84
CA LYS A 70 -4.30 -10.62 3.56
C LYS A 70 -5.26 -9.59 4.16
N TYR A 71 -4.74 -8.47 4.63
CA TYR A 71 -5.49 -7.42 5.34
C TYR A 71 -5.46 -6.10 4.57
N THR A 72 -5.84 -6.13 3.29
CA THR A 72 -5.65 -4.98 2.41
C THR A 72 -6.50 -3.78 2.77
N TYR A 73 -7.77 -3.99 3.13
CA TYR A 73 -8.62 -2.88 3.59
C TYR A 73 -8.05 -2.20 4.85
N PRO A 74 -7.63 -2.94 5.90
CA PRO A 74 -6.84 -2.38 6.99
C PRO A 74 -5.60 -1.58 6.55
N PHE A 75 -4.86 -2.07 5.56
CA PHE A 75 -3.73 -1.34 4.98
C PHE A 75 -4.16 0.00 4.33
N CYS A 76 -5.18 -0.01 3.46
CA CYS A 76 -5.68 1.20 2.79
C CYS A 76 -6.01 2.30 3.80
N ARG A 77 -6.76 1.93 4.85
CA ARG A 77 -7.18 2.87 5.89
C ARG A 77 -6.05 3.34 6.80
N ALA A 78 -5.14 2.43 7.18
CA ALA A 78 -4.16 2.70 8.22
C ALA A 78 -2.86 3.30 7.70
N LEU A 79 -2.45 2.93 6.48
CA LEU A 79 -1.08 3.08 6.02
C LEU A 79 -0.97 3.86 4.72
N LEU A 80 -1.83 3.62 3.72
CA LEU A 80 -1.66 4.19 2.39
C LEU A 80 -1.66 5.73 2.40
N GLY A 81 -2.65 6.36 3.02
CA GLY A 81 -2.72 7.82 3.18
C GLY A 81 -1.51 8.38 3.96
N PRO A 82 -1.25 7.92 5.20
CA PRO A 82 -0.10 8.40 5.98
C PRO A 82 1.26 8.19 5.30
N LEU A 83 1.46 7.06 4.61
CA LEU A 83 2.72 6.75 3.93
C LEU A 83 2.92 7.53 2.65
N LEU A 84 1.86 7.88 1.92
CA LEU A 84 1.98 8.71 0.73
C LEU A 84 1.95 10.20 1.07
N GLN A 85 1.28 10.62 2.13
CA GLN A 85 1.11 12.06 2.45
C GLN A 85 2.14 12.60 3.44
N ALA A 86 2.97 11.75 4.06
CA ALA A 86 4.00 12.21 4.98
C ALA A 86 5.02 13.15 4.28
N PRO A 87 5.53 14.18 4.99
CA PRO A 87 6.66 14.96 4.50
C PRO A 87 7.91 14.07 4.50
N GLY A 88 8.65 14.04 3.39
CA GLY A 88 9.89 13.27 3.27
C GLY A 88 9.72 11.81 2.85
N VAL A 89 8.56 11.42 2.32
CA VAL A 89 8.39 10.12 1.65
C VAL A 89 9.38 10.05 0.48
N GLY A 90 10.31 9.11 0.56
CA GLY A 90 11.37 8.95 -0.40
C GLY A 90 11.17 7.74 -1.31
N SER A 91 12.21 7.46 -2.09
CA SER A 91 12.25 6.33 -3.01
C SER A 91 12.09 4.98 -2.30
N ALA A 92 12.66 4.81 -1.10
CA ALA A 92 12.58 3.56 -0.35
C ALA A 92 11.15 3.19 0.06
N GLN A 93 10.37 4.15 0.55
CA GLN A 93 8.97 3.97 0.91
C GLN A 93 8.13 3.68 -0.33
N THR A 94 8.36 4.46 -1.38
CA THR A 94 7.63 4.34 -2.65
C THR A 94 7.91 3.00 -3.32
N GLU A 95 9.16 2.54 -3.32
CA GLU A 95 9.56 1.23 -3.84
C GLU A 95 8.84 0.08 -3.12
N LEU A 96 8.73 0.16 -1.79
CA LEU A 96 8.02 -0.83 -0.99
C LEU A 96 6.51 -0.85 -1.31
N LEU A 97 5.89 0.33 -1.41
CA LEU A 97 4.49 0.46 -1.80
C LEU A 97 4.25 -0.09 -3.22
N CYS A 98 5.07 0.29 -4.19
CA CYS A 98 5.02 -0.23 -5.55
C CYS A 98 5.18 -1.75 -5.60
N SER A 99 6.03 -2.31 -4.74
CA SER A 99 6.21 -3.76 -4.64
C SER A 99 4.94 -4.47 -4.15
N LEU A 100 4.25 -3.90 -3.16
CA LEU A 100 2.95 -4.38 -2.73
C LEU A 100 1.91 -4.29 -3.85
N MET A 101 1.83 -3.15 -4.56
CA MET A 101 0.87 -2.98 -5.66
C MET A 101 1.05 -4.04 -6.75
N LYS A 102 2.29 -4.44 -7.02
CA LYS A 102 2.67 -5.46 -8.01
C LYS A 102 2.49 -6.90 -7.52
N ASP A 103 2.17 -7.12 -6.24
CA ASP A 103 2.18 -8.46 -5.65
C ASP A 103 1.01 -9.32 -6.11
N GLU A 104 1.29 -10.45 -6.76
CA GLU A 104 0.29 -11.33 -7.39
C GLU A 104 -0.81 -11.82 -6.44
N SER A 105 -0.58 -11.83 -5.12
CA SER A 105 -1.58 -12.25 -4.15
C SER A 105 -2.71 -11.25 -3.90
N LEU A 106 -2.59 -10.00 -4.36
CA LEU A 106 -3.72 -9.06 -4.27
C LEU A 106 -4.81 -9.44 -5.28
N GLU A 107 -5.99 -9.73 -4.74
CA GLU A 107 -7.19 -10.01 -5.52
C GLU A 107 -7.63 -8.80 -6.36
N PRO A 108 -8.29 -9.00 -7.51
CA PRO A 108 -8.75 -7.91 -8.38
C PRO A 108 -9.64 -6.88 -7.67
N ASP A 109 -10.56 -7.34 -6.81
CA ASP A 109 -11.47 -6.45 -6.05
C ASP A 109 -10.70 -5.58 -5.06
N THR A 110 -9.63 -6.15 -4.49
CA THR A 110 -8.72 -5.44 -3.60
C THR A 110 -7.93 -4.36 -4.33
N GLN A 111 -7.56 -4.59 -5.60
CA GLN A 111 -6.87 -3.59 -6.42
C GLN A 111 -7.76 -2.36 -6.68
N VAL A 112 -9.08 -2.54 -6.85
CA VAL A 112 -10.03 -1.42 -6.98
C VAL A 112 -10.02 -0.55 -5.74
N LEU A 113 -10.09 -1.16 -4.55
CA LEU A 113 -10.06 -0.42 -3.28
C LEU A 113 -8.76 0.39 -3.11
N LEU A 114 -7.63 -0.20 -3.51
CA LEU A 114 -6.33 0.48 -3.49
C LEU A 114 -6.31 1.67 -4.46
N LEU A 115 -6.85 1.46 -5.66
CA LEU A 115 -6.92 2.44 -6.71
C LEU A 115 -7.79 3.64 -6.33
N GLU A 116 -9.02 3.39 -5.87
CA GLU A 116 -9.93 4.43 -5.35
C GLU A 116 -9.24 5.21 -4.22
N GLN A 117 -8.64 4.50 -3.27
CA GLN A 117 -7.97 5.15 -2.15
C GLN A 117 -6.78 6.01 -2.58
N VAL A 118 -5.98 5.58 -3.57
CA VAL A 118 -4.85 6.35 -4.13
C VAL A 118 -5.34 7.60 -4.86
N LEU A 119 -6.45 7.50 -5.60
CA LEU A 119 -7.02 8.62 -6.36
C LEU A 119 -7.55 9.74 -5.46
N GLU A 120 -8.03 9.41 -4.26
CA GLU A 120 -8.48 10.37 -3.24
C GLU A 120 -7.34 11.14 -2.56
N LEU A 121 -6.08 10.70 -2.71
CA LEU A 121 -4.93 11.35 -2.08
C LEU A 121 -4.45 12.57 -2.88
N ALA A 122 -3.64 13.43 -2.27
CA ALA A 122 -3.00 14.53 -3.00
C ALA A 122 -1.99 13.99 -4.03
N TRP A 123 -2.03 14.56 -5.23
CA TRP A 123 -1.27 14.10 -6.38
C TRP A 123 0.13 14.70 -6.36
N LYS A 124 1.13 13.81 -6.24
CA LYS A 124 2.55 14.13 -6.29
C LYS A 124 3.32 12.95 -6.87
N GLU A 125 4.62 13.13 -7.08
CA GLU A 125 5.50 12.14 -7.71
C GLU A 125 5.32 10.72 -7.16
N GLU A 126 5.30 10.55 -5.84
CA GLU A 126 5.20 9.24 -5.20
C GLU A 126 3.82 8.59 -5.45
N THR A 127 2.74 9.39 -5.40
CA THR A 127 1.38 8.95 -5.71
C THR A 127 1.29 8.44 -7.15
N PHE A 128 1.94 9.11 -8.10
CA PHE A 128 1.97 8.69 -9.50
C PHE A 128 2.70 7.35 -9.70
N LEU A 129 3.79 7.12 -8.97
CA LEU A 129 4.54 5.87 -9.05
C LEU A 129 3.72 4.69 -8.53
N VAL A 130 3.04 4.86 -7.40
CA VAL A 130 2.15 3.83 -6.83
C VAL A 130 0.96 3.59 -7.75
N LEU A 131 0.34 4.64 -8.30
CA LEU A 131 -0.74 4.53 -9.26
C LEU A 131 -0.30 3.76 -10.51
N GLN A 132 0.86 4.09 -11.08
CA GLN A 132 1.40 3.38 -12.24
C GLN A 132 1.63 1.89 -11.92
N ALA A 133 2.19 1.57 -10.74
CA ALA A 133 2.42 0.19 -10.33
C ALA A 133 1.12 -0.62 -10.21
N LEU A 134 0.01 0.01 -9.79
CA LEU A 134 -1.33 -0.60 -9.79
C LEU A 134 -1.85 -0.82 -11.22
N LEU A 135 -1.73 0.18 -12.10
CA LEU A 135 -2.23 0.12 -13.48
C LEU A 135 -1.50 -0.92 -14.34
N GLU A 136 -0.22 -1.18 -14.03
CA GLU A 136 0.58 -2.21 -14.71
C GLU A 136 0.06 -3.64 -14.44
N ARG A 137 -0.69 -3.85 -13.34
CA ARG A 137 -1.43 -5.09 -13.15
C ARG A 137 -2.73 -4.98 -13.90
N GLN A 138 -2.87 -5.77 -14.96
CA GLN A 138 -4.04 -5.92 -15.82
C GLN A 138 -5.37 -5.58 -15.11
N ILE A 139 -5.74 -4.30 -15.14
CA ILE A 139 -7.02 -3.82 -14.61
C ILE A 139 -8.12 -4.22 -15.59
N THR A 140 -9.29 -4.56 -15.06
CA THR A 140 -10.44 -4.94 -15.87
C THR A 140 -10.98 -3.72 -16.63
N GLU A 141 -11.59 -3.92 -17.80
CA GLU A 141 -12.21 -2.84 -18.61
C GLU A 141 -13.10 -1.85 -17.82
N PRO A 142 -14.02 -2.28 -16.92
CA PRO A 142 -14.80 -1.33 -16.13
C PRO A 142 -13.94 -0.45 -15.21
N GLN A 143 -12.84 -0.98 -14.69
CA GLN A 143 -11.88 -0.21 -13.88
C GLN A 143 -11.12 0.79 -14.76
N ARG A 144 -10.77 0.42 -15.99
CA ARG A 144 -10.12 1.32 -16.97
C ARG A 144 -10.98 2.55 -17.26
N LEU A 145 -12.27 2.35 -17.49
CA LEU A 145 -13.21 3.42 -17.78
C LEU A 145 -13.41 4.35 -16.57
N HIS A 146 -13.54 3.78 -15.37
CA HIS A 146 -13.63 4.57 -14.13
C HIS A 146 -12.37 5.42 -13.93
N LEU A 147 -11.20 4.84 -14.18
CA LEU A 147 -9.92 5.54 -14.10
C LEU A 147 -9.77 6.66 -15.11
N ALA A 148 -10.15 6.43 -16.36
CA ALA A 148 -10.09 7.44 -17.41
C ALA A 148 -10.89 8.69 -17.00
N LEU A 149 -12.10 8.52 -16.45
CA LEU A 149 -12.94 9.62 -15.98
C LEU A 149 -12.28 10.43 -14.85
N VAL A 150 -11.62 9.76 -13.91
CA VAL A 150 -10.95 10.42 -12.77
C VAL A 150 -9.62 11.08 -13.19
N LEU A 151 -8.93 10.48 -14.15
CA LEU A 151 -7.61 10.91 -14.61
C LEU A 151 -7.67 12.03 -15.68
N GLU A 152 -8.72 12.09 -16.49
CA GLU A 152 -8.91 13.14 -17.51
C GLU A 152 -8.72 14.58 -17.00
N PRO A 153 -9.34 15.00 -15.88
CA PRO A 153 -9.14 16.35 -15.35
C PRO A 153 -7.71 16.62 -14.85
N ASN A 154 -6.92 15.57 -14.61
CA ASN A 154 -5.57 15.67 -14.07
C ASN A 154 -4.46 15.56 -15.14
N THR A 155 -4.83 15.52 -16.42
CA THR A 155 -3.93 15.24 -17.55
C THR A 155 -2.75 16.20 -17.73
N THR A 156 -2.87 17.44 -17.28
CA THR A 156 -1.79 18.45 -17.34
C THR A 156 -0.65 18.16 -16.36
N PHE A 157 -0.92 17.42 -15.28
CA PHE A 157 0.06 17.08 -14.24
C PHE A 157 0.62 15.65 -14.37
N LEU A 158 0.07 14.85 -15.28
CA LEU A 158 0.46 13.46 -15.45
C LEU A 158 1.79 13.30 -16.19
N ARG A 159 2.63 12.37 -15.69
CA ARG A 159 3.85 11.95 -16.39
C ARG A 159 3.53 11.33 -17.75
N LYS A 160 4.46 11.45 -18.71
CA LYS A 160 4.33 10.86 -20.06
C LYS A 160 3.96 9.38 -20.04
N SER A 161 4.50 8.61 -19.10
CA SER A 161 4.21 7.18 -18.93
C SER A 161 2.76 6.89 -18.53
N LEU A 162 2.19 7.70 -17.63
CA LEU A 162 0.78 7.60 -17.25
C LEU A 162 -0.14 8.12 -18.37
N GLN A 163 0.27 9.16 -19.09
CA GLN A 163 -0.45 9.61 -20.27
C GLN A 163 -0.49 8.54 -21.36
N SER A 164 0.61 7.79 -21.57
CA SER A 164 0.60 6.65 -22.50
C SER A 164 -0.29 5.51 -22.01
N ALA A 165 -0.29 5.22 -20.69
CA ALA A 165 -1.18 4.24 -20.12
C ALA A 165 -2.64 4.66 -20.31
N LEU A 166 -3.00 5.91 -20.00
CA LEU A 166 -4.35 6.46 -20.22
C LEU A 166 -4.81 6.38 -21.66
N ARG A 167 -3.94 6.68 -22.63
CA ARG A 167 -4.28 6.52 -24.06
C ARG A 167 -4.56 5.07 -24.46
N LEU A 168 -4.03 4.10 -23.72
CA LEU A 168 -4.38 2.68 -23.88
C LEU A 168 -5.70 2.35 -23.18
N LEU A 169 -6.07 3.06 -22.11
CA LEU A 169 -7.35 2.91 -21.41
C LEU A 169 -8.52 3.56 -22.16
N SER A 170 -8.25 4.56 -22.99
CA SER A 170 -9.25 5.32 -23.75
C SER A 170 -9.50 4.79 -25.17
N ARG A 171 -8.94 3.64 -25.54
CA ARG A 171 -9.06 2.99 -26.85
C ARG A 171 -9.90 1.73 -26.74
#